data_AF-A0A220IPE9-F1
#
_entry.id   AF-A0A220IPE9-F1
#
_cell.length_a   1.000
_cell.length_b   1.000
_cell.length_c   1.000
_cell.angle_alpha   90.00
_cell.angle_beta   90.00
_cell.angle_gamma   90.00
#
_symmetry.space_group_name_H-M   'P 1'
#
loop_
_entity.id
_entity.type
_entity.pdbx_description
1 polymer ?
#
loop_
_entity_poly.entity_id
_entity_poly.type
_entity_poly.pdbx_seq_one_letter_code
_entity_poly.pdbx_strand_id
1 'polypeptide(L)'
;VERVGFISGEEAVNWGLSGPMLRASGIRWDLRKVDLYESYNQFGWKVQWQKEGDSLARYLVRIGEMRESIKIIQQAVEKIPGGPYENLEIRRFKKEKNSEWNDFEYRFLGKKPSPNFELSKQELYVRIEAPKGELGIYLVGDDGLFPWRWKIRPPGFINLQILPQLVKKMKLADIMTILGSIDIIMGEVDR
;
A
#
# COMPACT_ATOMS: atom_id res chain seq x y z
N VAL A 1 19.60 -7.85 18.49
CA VAL A 1 18.61 -8.11 17.41
C VAL A 1 19.30 -8.40 16.07
N GLU A 2 20.56 -8.02 15.91
CA GLU A 2 21.37 -8.45 14.75
C GLU A 2 21.30 -9.97 14.57
N ARG A 3 21.17 -10.41 13.32
CA ARG A 3 21.04 -11.83 12.89
C ARG A 3 19.75 -12.57 13.29
N VAL A 4 18.75 -11.89 13.84
CA VAL A 4 17.44 -12.50 14.14
C VAL A 4 16.51 -12.39 12.93
N GLY A 5 15.93 -13.51 12.51
CA GLY A 5 14.98 -13.56 11.39
C GLY A 5 15.61 -13.18 10.05
N PHE A 6 16.77 -13.76 9.76
CA PHE A 6 17.51 -13.54 8.50
C PHE A 6 16.75 -14.11 7.30
N ILE A 7 16.72 -13.35 6.20
CA ILE A 7 16.11 -13.75 4.93
C ILE A 7 17.05 -13.37 3.80
N SER A 8 17.45 -14.35 2.98
CA SER A 8 18.21 -14.08 1.76
C SER A 8 17.35 -13.43 0.67
N GLY A 9 17.96 -12.68 -0.25
CA GLY A 9 17.23 -12.07 -1.37
C GLY A 9 16.50 -13.11 -2.24
N GLU A 10 17.13 -14.25 -2.50
CA GLU A 10 16.53 -15.34 -3.27
C GLU A 10 15.31 -15.95 -2.56
N GLU A 11 15.41 -16.20 -1.26
CA GLU A 11 14.26 -16.66 -0.47
C GLU A 11 13.15 -15.60 -0.47
N ALA A 12 13.48 -14.32 -0.30
CA ALA A 12 12.49 -13.26 -0.31
C ALA A 12 11.68 -13.22 -1.62
N VAL A 13 12.34 -13.44 -2.76
CA VAL A 13 11.67 -13.53 -4.07
C VAL A 13 10.85 -14.81 -4.20
N ASN A 14 11.41 -15.96 -3.81
CA ASN A 14 10.74 -17.25 -3.91
C ASN A 14 9.46 -17.33 -3.05
N TRP A 15 9.46 -16.70 -1.88
CA TRP A 15 8.29 -16.58 -1.01
C TRP A 15 7.35 -15.43 -1.42
N GLY A 16 7.70 -14.64 -2.44
CA GLY A 16 6.89 -13.52 -2.91
C GLY A 16 6.79 -12.35 -1.93
N LEU A 17 7.76 -12.20 -1.03
CA LEU A 17 7.79 -11.12 -0.05
C LEU A 17 7.82 -9.76 -0.73
N SER A 18 7.23 -8.75 -0.08
CA SER A 18 7.16 -7.39 -0.63
C SER A 18 7.43 -6.32 0.42
N GLY A 19 7.68 -5.10 -0.04
CA GLY A 19 7.90 -3.94 0.83
C GLY A 19 9.20 -4.01 1.64
N PRO A 20 9.17 -3.61 2.93
CA PRO A 20 10.37 -3.59 3.78
C PRO A 20 11.05 -4.95 3.92
N MET A 21 10.30 -6.06 3.84
CA MET A 21 10.86 -7.42 3.89
C MET A 21 11.80 -7.68 2.71
N LEU A 22 11.37 -7.32 1.50
CA LEU A 22 12.14 -7.49 0.28
C LEU A 22 13.33 -6.52 0.22
N ARG A 23 13.10 -5.26 0.62
CA ARG A 23 14.13 -4.20 0.62
C ARG A 23 15.23 -4.43 1.65
N ALA A 24 14.92 -5.06 2.78
CA ALA A 24 15.91 -5.41 3.79
C ALA A 24 16.82 -6.57 3.37
N SER A 25 16.36 -7.42 2.43
CA SER A 25 17.11 -8.57 1.91
C SER A 25 17.99 -8.25 0.70
N GLY A 26 18.26 -6.97 0.43
CA GLY A 26 19.17 -6.52 -0.64
C GLY A 26 18.50 -6.19 -1.96
N ILE A 27 17.18 -6.34 -2.08
CA ILE A 27 16.46 -6.15 -3.35
C ILE A 27 15.88 -4.75 -3.42
N ARG A 28 16.36 -3.97 -4.40
CA ARG A 28 15.92 -2.59 -4.63
C ARG A 28 14.62 -2.56 -5.42
N TRP A 29 13.52 -2.88 -4.75
CA TRP A 29 12.19 -2.94 -5.35
C TRP A 29 11.19 -2.04 -4.59
N ASP A 30 10.50 -1.18 -5.33
CA ASP A 30 9.46 -0.29 -4.82
C ASP A 30 8.50 0.09 -5.96
N LEU A 31 7.21 -0.20 -5.81
CA LEU A 31 6.24 0.01 -6.88
C LEU A 31 6.06 1.49 -7.24
N ARG A 32 6.34 2.42 -6.32
CA ARG A 32 6.24 3.86 -6.57
C ARG A 32 7.25 4.35 -7.61
N LYS A 33 8.33 3.60 -7.86
CA LYS A 33 9.31 3.87 -8.93
C LYS A 33 9.12 2.98 -10.16
N VAL A 34 8.58 1.77 -9.99
CA VAL A 34 8.43 0.81 -11.10
C VAL A 34 7.17 1.12 -11.91
N ASP A 35 6.01 1.16 -11.27
CA ASP A 35 4.72 1.31 -11.94
C ASP A 35 4.27 2.78 -12.08
N LEU A 36 4.97 3.70 -11.41
CA LEU A 36 4.77 5.15 -11.50
C LEU A 36 3.30 5.59 -11.38
N TYR A 37 2.57 5.06 -10.40
CA TYR A 37 1.20 5.49 -10.14
C TYR A 37 1.16 6.89 -9.50
N GLU A 38 0.03 7.58 -9.68
CA GLU A 38 -0.21 8.96 -9.22
C GLU A 38 0.88 9.94 -9.68
N SER A 39 1.54 10.64 -8.74
CA SER A 39 2.54 11.68 -9.01
C SER A 39 3.90 11.39 -8.35
N TYR A 40 4.15 10.15 -7.91
CA TYR A 40 5.41 9.75 -7.26
C TYR A 40 6.66 9.96 -8.14
N ASN A 41 6.48 10.05 -9.45
CA ASN A 41 7.52 10.34 -10.43
C ASN A 41 8.00 11.81 -10.39
N GLN A 42 7.19 12.75 -9.88
CA GLN A 42 7.51 14.18 -9.81
C GLN A 42 8.35 14.56 -8.58
N PHE A 43 8.53 13.62 -7.65
CA PHE A 43 9.25 13.84 -6.39
C PHE A 43 10.65 13.19 -6.42
N GLY A 44 11.62 13.92 -5.88
CA GLY A 44 13.00 13.48 -5.69
C GLY A 44 13.16 12.74 -4.36
N TRP A 45 13.16 11.42 -4.41
CA TRP A 45 13.36 10.55 -3.25
C TRP A 45 14.13 9.29 -3.64
N LYS A 46 14.71 8.62 -2.63
CA LYS A 46 15.54 7.42 -2.83
C LYS A 46 14.92 6.21 -2.13
N VAL A 47 14.88 5.09 -2.85
CA VAL A 47 14.47 3.79 -2.28
C VAL A 47 15.49 3.37 -1.22
N GLN A 48 15.00 3.15 0.00
CA GLN A 48 15.82 2.70 1.13
C GLN A 48 15.91 1.17 1.11
N TRP A 49 17.11 0.63 1.18
CA TRP A 49 17.35 -0.81 1.15
C TRP A 49 18.52 -1.13 2.08
N GLN A 50 18.61 -2.39 2.50
CA GLN A 50 19.68 -2.91 3.34
C GLN A 50 20.11 -4.27 2.79
N LYS A 51 21.30 -4.77 3.17
CA LYS A 51 21.87 -6.02 2.63
C LYS A 51 21.76 -7.19 3.61
N GLU A 52 21.62 -6.89 4.88
CA GLU A 52 21.82 -7.81 6.00
C GLU A 52 20.63 -8.77 6.18
N GLY A 53 19.44 -8.46 5.67
CA GLY A 53 18.27 -9.35 5.66
C GLY A 53 17.69 -9.69 7.04
N ASP A 54 18.17 -9.06 8.11
CA ASP A 54 17.76 -9.33 9.48
C ASP A 54 16.69 -8.35 9.99
N SER A 55 16.20 -8.59 11.20
CA SER A 55 15.17 -7.74 11.81
C SER A 55 15.65 -6.30 12.04
N LEU A 56 16.95 -6.09 12.23
CA LEU A 56 17.54 -4.76 12.35
C LEU A 56 17.53 -4.03 11.00
N ALA A 57 17.92 -4.70 9.92
CA ALA A 57 17.84 -4.16 8.57
C ALA A 57 16.42 -3.72 8.22
N ARG A 58 15.40 -4.52 8.57
CA ARG A 58 13.99 -4.17 8.40
C ARG A 58 13.61 -2.90 9.17
N TYR A 59 14.08 -2.79 10.41
CA TYR A 59 13.87 -1.59 11.21
C TYR A 59 14.54 -0.35 10.58
N LEU A 60 15.80 -0.46 10.15
CA LEU A 60 16.54 0.63 9.52
C LEU A 60 15.89 1.09 8.20
N VAL A 61 15.40 0.16 7.37
CA VAL A 61 14.63 0.47 6.16
C VAL A 61 13.41 1.33 6.51
N ARG A 62 12.62 0.95 7.52
CA ARG A 62 11.44 1.73 7.95
C ARG A 62 11.80 3.13 8.44
N ILE A 63 12.87 3.27 9.25
CA ILE A 63 13.35 4.58 9.69
C ILE A 63 13.76 5.43 8.48
N GLY A 64 14.45 4.84 7.52
CA GLY A 64 14.80 5.51 6.27
C GLY A 64 13.57 5.95 5.47
N GLU A 65 12.58 5.07 5.34
CA GLU A 65 11.33 5.35 4.62
C GLU A 65 10.55 6.49 5.26
N MET A 66 10.51 6.58 6.60
CA MET A 66 9.91 7.72 7.28
C MET A 66 10.60 9.04 6.95
N ARG A 67 11.94 9.05 6.88
CA ARG A 67 12.71 10.24 6.48
C ARG A 67 12.45 10.63 5.03
N GLU A 68 12.40 9.66 4.11
CA GLU A 68 12.07 9.92 2.71
C GLU A 68 10.61 10.35 2.54
N SER A 69 9.69 9.83 3.35
CA SER A 69 8.28 10.26 3.35
C SER A 69 8.14 11.72 3.75
N ILE A 70 8.90 12.18 4.76
CA ILE A 70 8.95 13.60 5.13
C ILE A 70 9.45 14.46 3.96
N LYS A 71 10.48 14.01 3.23
CA LYS A 71 10.99 14.74 2.05
C LYS A 71 9.95 14.84 0.93
N ILE A 72 9.20 13.77 0.69
CA ILE A 72 8.11 13.77 -0.29
C ILE A 72 7.03 14.75 0.13
N ILE A 73 6.62 14.75 1.40
CA ILE A 73 5.62 15.68 1.94
C ILE A 73 6.07 17.14 1.76
N GLN A 74 7.33 17.46 2.09
CA GLN A 74 7.88 18.81 1.92
C GLN A 74 7.83 19.26 0.45
N GLN A 75 8.26 18.40 -0.48
CA GLN A 75 8.20 18.69 -1.92
C GLN A 75 6.76 18.78 -2.43
N ALA A 76 5.84 17.98 -1.89
CA ALA A 76 4.44 18.02 -2.24
C ALA A 76 3.80 19.35 -1.83
N VAL A 77 4.10 19.83 -0.61
CA VAL A 77 3.62 21.13 -0.10
C VAL A 77 4.08 22.30 -0.97
N GLU A 78 5.32 22.28 -1.44
CA GLU A 78 5.85 23.32 -2.34
C GLU A 78 5.22 23.27 -3.74
N LYS A 79 4.80 22.09 -4.19
CA LYS A 79 4.31 21.84 -5.56
C LYS A 79 2.79 21.70 -5.65
N ILE A 80 2.03 22.00 -4.60
CA ILE A 80 0.57 21.82 -4.61
C ILE A 80 -0.02 22.66 -5.75
N PRO A 81 -0.59 22.03 -6.80
CA PRO A 81 -1.29 22.77 -7.82
C PRO A 81 -2.63 23.26 -7.25
N GLY A 82 -3.02 24.48 -7.59
CA GLY A 82 -4.41 24.90 -7.44
C GLY A 82 -5.31 24.12 -8.40
N GLY A 83 -6.57 23.88 -8.01
CA GLY A 83 -7.56 23.24 -8.89
C GLY A 83 -8.61 22.43 -8.13
N PRO A 84 -9.56 21.82 -8.84
CA PRO A 84 -10.51 20.88 -8.25
C PRO A 84 -9.77 19.66 -7.68
N TYR A 85 -10.05 19.30 -6.43
CA TYR A 85 -9.47 18.14 -5.75
C TYR A 85 -10.24 16.82 -6.03
N GLU A 86 -11.34 16.90 -6.78
CA GLU A 86 -12.14 15.72 -7.16
C GLU A 86 -12.11 15.53 -8.67
N ASN A 87 -12.11 14.27 -9.10
CA ASN A 87 -12.26 13.94 -10.50
C ASN A 87 -13.69 14.28 -10.96
N LEU A 88 -13.82 15.38 -11.70
CA LEU A 88 -15.08 15.89 -12.21
C LEU A 88 -15.68 15.01 -13.33
N GLU A 89 -14.90 14.14 -13.97
CA GLU A 89 -15.39 13.26 -15.03
C GLU A 89 -16.12 12.04 -14.48
N ILE A 90 -15.61 11.45 -13.40
CA ILE A 90 -16.23 10.31 -12.70
C ILE A 90 -17.53 10.76 -12.02
N ARG A 91 -17.57 12.02 -11.59
CA ARG A 91 -18.79 12.69 -11.16
C ARG A 91 -19.50 13.29 -12.37
N ARG A 92 -20.33 12.49 -13.06
CA ARG A 92 -21.51 13.00 -13.81
C ARG A 92 -22.53 13.66 -12.85
N PHE A 93 -22.08 14.40 -11.86
CA PHE A 93 -22.92 15.31 -11.11
C PHE A 93 -23.17 16.48 -12.02
N LYS A 94 -24.44 16.73 -12.34
CA LYS A 94 -24.85 18.05 -12.81
C LYS A 94 -24.19 19.07 -11.89
N LYS A 95 -23.48 20.04 -12.45
CA LYS A 95 -23.13 21.27 -11.73
C LYS A 95 -24.43 21.84 -11.17
N GLU A 96 -24.78 21.49 -9.94
CA GLU A 96 -25.83 22.22 -9.25
C GLU A 96 -25.20 23.49 -8.69
N LYS A 97 -25.83 24.59 -9.09
CA LYS A 97 -25.48 25.98 -8.80
C LYS A 97 -25.17 26.15 -7.32
N ASN A 98 -24.27 27.10 -7.02
CA ASN A 98 -24.02 27.69 -5.70
C ASN A 98 -25.19 27.49 -4.72
N SER A 99 -25.16 26.40 -3.97
CA SER A 99 -26.17 26.12 -2.97
C SER A 99 -25.81 26.87 -1.69
N GLU A 100 -26.79 27.57 -1.12
CA GLU A 100 -26.59 28.31 0.11
C GLU A 100 -26.37 27.34 1.29
N TRP A 101 -25.43 27.70 2.17
CA TRP A 101 -25.08 26.92 3.36
C TRP A 101 -26.22 26.93 4.38
N ASN A 102 -27.25 26.11 4.16
CA ASN A 102 -28.31 25.62 5.08
C ASN A 102 -29.61 25.23 4.37
N ASP A 103 -29.67 25.30 3.03
CA ASP A 103 -30.89 25.00 2.32
C ASP A 103 -31.32 23.52 2.51
N PHE A 104 -32.62 23.26 2.40
CA PHE A 104 -33.22 21.93 2.56
C PHE A 104 -32.57 20.95 1.58
N GLU A 105 -32.31 21.39 0.35
CA GLU A 105 -31.57 20.62 -0.65
C GLU A 105 -30.14 20.29 -0.20
N TYR A 106 -29.41 21.21 0.44
CA TYR A 106 -28.06 20.95 0.97
C TYR A 106 -28.05 19.89 2.09
N ARG A 107 -29.07 19.86 2.95
CA ARG A 107 -29.21 18.83 4.00
C ARG A 107 -29.51 17.44 3.47
N PHE A 108 -30.27 17.34 2.37
CA PHE A 108 -30.66 16.06 1.79
C PHE A 108 -29.67 15.56 0.71
N LEU A 109 -29.10 16.46 -0.12
CA LEU A 109 -28.03 16.15 -1.09
C LEU A 109 -26.65 16.01 -0.42
N GLY A 110 -26.48 16.48 0.82
CA GLY A 110 -25.22 16.37 1.57
C GLY A 110 -24.77 14.94 1.86
N LYS A 111 -25.67 13.95 1.71
CA LYS A 111 -25.27 12.55 1.59
C LYS A 111 -24.83 12.32 0.16
N LYS A 112 -23.52 12.42 -0.10
CA LYS A 112 -22.89 12.04 -1.38
C LYS A 112 -23.58 10.78 -1.92
N PRO A 113 -24.41 10.87 -2.97
CA PRO A 113 -25.06 9.67 -3.50
C PRO A 113 -23.94 8.75 -3.97
N SER A 114 -24.05 7.46 -3.65
CA SER A 114 -23.08 6.47 -4.08
C SER A 114 -22.97 6.56 -5.60
N PRO A 115 -21.77 6.77 -6.16
CA PRO A 115 -21.61 6.75 -7.60
C PRO A 115 -21.96 5.33 -8.06
N ASN A 116 -23.13 5.21 -8.67
CA ASN A 116 -23.60 3.99 -9.32
C ASN A 116 -22.93 3.95 -10.69
N PHE A 117 -21.76 3.32 -10.79
CA PHE A 117 -21.08 3.10 -12.05
C PHE A 117 -21.23 1.63 -12.45
N GLU A 118 -21.62 1.40 -13.70
CA GLU A 118 -21.61 0.06 -14.28
C GLU A 118 -20.16 -0.31 -14.57
N LEU A 119 -19.71 -1.40 -13.94
CA LEU A 119 -18.38 -1.96 -14.16
C LEU A 119 -18.41 -2.79 -15.43
N SER A 120 -17.75 -2.32 -16.50
CA SER A 120 -17.62 -3.11 -17.73
C SER A 120 -17.09 -4.52 -17.44
N LYS A 121 -17.58 -5.54 -18.17
CA LYS A 121 -17.07 -6.93 -18.14
C LYS A 121 -15.58 -7.03 -18.47
N GLN A 122 -14.75 -6.80 -17.46
CA GLN A 122 -13.29 -6.82 -17.54
C GLN A 122 -12.69 -7.29 -16.22
N GLU A 123 -11.48 -7.87 -16.31
CA GLU A 123 -10.66 -8.21 -15.16
C GLU A 123 -9.57 -7.14 -15.00
N LEU A 124 -9.46 -6.57 -13.80
CA LEU A 124 -8.47 -5.54 -13.48
C LEU A 124 -7.69 -5.95 -12.24
N TYR A 125 -6.36 -5.87 -12.34
CA TYR A 125 -5.46 -5.97 -11.21
C TYR A 125 -4.70 -4.66 -11.04
N VAL A 126 -4.92 -3.99 -9.91
CA VAL A 126 -4.18 -2.78 -9.53
C VAL A 126 -3.39 -3.07 -8.28
N ARG A 127 -2.16 -2.55 -8.22
CA ARG A 127 -1.27 -2.71 -7.07
C ARG A 127 -0.69 -1.38 -6.64
N ILE A 128 -0.51 -1.23 -5.33
CA ILE A 128 0.00 -0.03 -4.66
C ILE A 128 1.06 -0.48 -3.66
N GLU A 129 2.06 0.37 -3.44
CA GLU A 129 3.04 0.19 -2.37
C GLU A 129 2.41 0.66 -1.04
N ALA A 130 1.81 -0.26 -0.29
CA ALA A 130 1.43 -0.01 1.09
C ALA A 130 2.68 -0.02 1.99
N PRO A 131 2.65 0.60 3.19
CA PRO A 131 3.80 0.60 4.10
C PRO A 131 4.28 -0.81 4.51
N LYS A 132 3.42 -1.82 4.38
CA LYS A 132 3.73 -3.23 4.66
C LYS A 132 4.25 -3.99 3.42
N GLY A 133 4.06 -3.46 2.22
CA GLY A 133 4.41 -4.08 0.94
C GLY A 133 3.37 -3.89 -0.14
N GLU A 134 3.37 -4.77 -1.13
CA GLU A 134 2.50 -4.66 -2.30
C GLU A 134 1.06 -5.08 -1.95
N LEU A 135 0.18 -4.08 -1.87
CA LEU A 135 -1.25 -4.25 -1.76
C LEU A 135 -1.85 -4.32 -3.16
N GLY A 136 -2.40 -5.48 -3.51
CA GLY A 136 -3.09 -5.69 -4.78
C GLY A 136 -4.59 -5.78 -4.60
N ILE A 137 -5.34 -5.28 -5.57
CA ILE A 137 -6.78 -5.45 -5.68
C ILE A 137 -7.07 -6.06 -7.06
N TYR A 138 -7.69 -7.23 -7.04
CA TYR A 138 -8.19 -7.93 -8.22
C TYR A 138 -9.71 -7.78 -8.27
N LEU A 139 -10.20 -7.18 -9.34
CA LEU A 139 -11.61 -6.89 -9.58
C LEU A 139 -12.06 -7.52 -10.89
N VAL A 140 -13.25 -8.12 -10.88
CA VAL A 140 -13.93 -8.62 -12.07
C VAL A 140 -15.28 -7.92 -12.16
N GLY A 141 -15.51 -7.18 -13.24
CA GLY A 141 -16.79 -6.55 -13.56
C GLY A 141 -17.73 -7.51 -14.29
N ASP A 142 -19.04 -7.32 -14.11
CA ASP A 142 -20.09 -8.07 -14.83
C ASP A 142 -21.24 -7.15 -15.29
N ASP A 143 -20.90 -5.97 -15.82
CA ASP A 143 -21.83 -4.89 -16.24
C ASP A 143 -22.85 -4.47 -15.15
N GLY A 144 -22.67 -4.95 -13.92
CA GLY A 144 -23.49 -4.64 -12.76
C GLY A 144 -22.92 -3.48 -11.93
N LEU A 145 -23.71 -3.07 -10.95
CA LEU A 145 -23.34 -2.06 -9.95
C LEU A 145 -22.30 -2.57 -8.94
N PHE A 146 -22.28 -3.87 -8.70
CA PHE A 146 -21.35 -4.52 -7.79
C PHE A 146 -20.35 -5.35 -8.59
N PRO A 147 -19.07 -5.39 -8.17
CA PRO A 147 -18.09 -6.26 -8.80
C PRO A 147 -18.52 -7.72 -8.60
N TRP A 148 -18.40 -8.51 -9.66
CA TRP A 148 -18.65 -9.95 -9.59
C TRP A 148 -17.67 -10.64 -8.64
N ARG A 149 -16.41 -10.24 -8.70
CA ARG A 149 -15.37 -10.71 -7.79
C ARG A 149 -14.50 -9.56 -7.33
N TRP A 150 -14.25 -9.51 -6.03
CA TRP A 150 -13.28 -8.62 -5.41
C TRP A 150 -12.34 -9.46 -4.55
N LYS A 151 -11.10 -9.65 -5.02
CA LYS A 151 -10.04 -10.28 -4.21
C LYS A 151 -8.98 -9.27 -3.86
N ILE A 152 -8.64 -9.20 -2.58
CA ILE A 152 -7.53 -8.40 -2.08
C ILE A 152 -6.32 -9.33 -1.98
N ARG A 153 -5.16 -8.85 -2.42
CA ARG A 153 -3.83 -9.43 -2.15
C ARG A 153 -3.19 -8.61 -1.04
N PRO A 154 -3.38 -9.00 0.23
CA PRO A 154 -2.77 -8.30 1.35
C PRO A 154 -1.27 -8.63 1.47
N PRO A 155 -0.36 -7.63 1.57
CA PRO A 155 1.05 -7.89 1.83
C PRO A 155 1.28 -8.63 3.15
N GLY A 156 0.44 -8.39 4.17
CA GLY A 156 0.58 -9.04 5.48
C GLY A 156 0.44 -10.57 5.42
N PHE A 157 -0.46 -11.09 4.58
CA PHE A 157 -0.68 -12.53 4.44
C PHE A 157 0.53 -13.23 3.83
N ILE A 158 1.09 -12.64 2.77
CA ILE A 158 2.26 -13.21 2.06
C ILE A 158 3.50 -13.12 2.95
N ASN A 159 3.70 -11.97 3.61
CA ASN A 159 4.82 -11.78 4.51
C ASN A 159 4.74 -12.67 5.76
N LEU A 160 3.54 -13.09 6.18
CA LEU A 160 3.37 -14.02 7.30
C LEU A 160 3.74 -15.46 6.93
N GLN A 161 3.66 -15.84 5.66
CA GLN A 161 3.91 -17.22 5.21
C GLN A 161 5.32 -17.72 5.52
N ILE A 162 6.33 -16.83 5.55
CA ILE A 162 7.72 -17.17 5.85
C ILE A 162 8.00 -17.36 7.35
N LEU A 163 7.04 -17.04 8.24
CA LEU A 163 7.21 -17.10 9.68
C LEU A 163 7.75 -18.45 10.21
N PRO A 164 7.25 -19.62 9.76
CA PRO A 164 7.76 -20.91 10.25
C PRO A 164 9.25 -21.12 9.94
N GLN A 165 9.73 -20.59 8.81
CA GLN A 165 11.13 -20.67 8.42
C GLN A 165 11.99 -19.73 9.29
N LEU A 166 11.48 -18.53 9.59
CA LEU A 166 12.19 -17.54 10.40
C LEU A 166 12.33 -17.95 11.87
N VAL A 167 11.36 -18.67 12.42
CA VAL A 167 11.35 -19.09 13.84
C VAL A 167 12.21 -20.34 14.06
N LYS A 168 12.56 -21.08 12.99
CA LYS A 168 13.33 -22.33 13.10
C LYS A 168 14.70 -22.07 13.74
N LYS A 169 14.99 -22.79 14.82
CA LYS A 169 16.24 -22.69 15.63
C LYS A 169 16.45 -21.34 16.33
N MET A 170 15.40 -20.52 16.51
CA MET A 170 15.45 -19.28 17.29
C MET A 170 14.97 -19.49 18.73
N LYS A 171 15.27 -18.54 19.64
CA LYS A 171 14.77 -18.59 21.02
C LYS A 171 13.31 -18.13 21.07
N LEU A 172 12.58 -18.53 22.11
CA LEU A 172 11.20 -18.10 22.34
C LEU A 172 11.07 -16.56 22.38
N ALA A 173 12.06 -15.88 22.99
CA ALA A 173 12.11 -14.42 23.05
C ALA A 173 12.27 -13.74 21.66
N ASP A 174 12.89 -14.43 20.70
CA ASP A 174 13.14 -13.89 19.36
C ASP A 174 11.86 -13.86 18.51
N ILE A 175 10.86 -14.69 18.85
CA ILE A 175 9.58 -14.75 18.13
C ILE A 175 8.89 -13.39 18.12
N MET A 176 8.88 -12.69 19.25
CA MET A 176 8.26 -11.36 19.35
C MET A 176 8.97 -10.33 18.44
N THR A 177 10.29 -10.45 18.32
CA THR A 177 11.09 -9.57 17.46
C THR A 177 10.84 -9.87 15.98
N ILE A 178 10.75 -11.16 15.62
CA ILE A 178 10.45 -11.60 14.26
C ILE A 178 9.05 -11.11 13.86
N LEU A 179 8.03 -11.37 14.68
CA LEU A 179 6.64 -10.94 14.43
C LEU A 179 6.54 -9.41 14.30
N GLY A 180 7.17 -8.67 15.21
CA GLY A 180 7.21 -7.21 15.15
C GLY A 180 7.92 -6.69 13.90
N SER A 181 8.96 -7.38 13.43
CA SER A 181 9.69 -6.97 12.23
C SER A 181 8.91 -7.17 10.93
N ILE A 182 8.06 -8.20 10.87
CA ILE A 182 7.14 -8.47 9.76
C ILE A 182 6.01 -7.42 9.74
N ASP A 183 5.58 -6.95 10.93
CA ASP A 183 4.50 -5.98 11.12
C ASP A 183 3.16 -6.47 10.55
N ILE A 184 2.64 -7.52 11.19
CA ILE A 184 1.36 -8.13 10.81
C ILE A 184 0.19 -7.43 11.48
N ILE A 185 -0.89 -7.25 10.70
CA ILE A 185 -2.21 -6.85 11.23
C ILE A 185 -3.18 -7.95 10.84
N MET A 186 -3.74 -8.64 11.83
CA MET A 186 -4.58 -9.83 11.59
C MET A 186 -5.82 -9.54 10.73
N GLY A 187 -6.40 -8.35 10.85
CA GLY A 187 -7.57 -7.97 10.02
C GLY A 187 -7.27 -7.81 8.52
N GLU A 188 -6.00 -7.70 8.14
CA GLU A 188 -5.57 -7.71 6.75
C GLU A 188 -5.32 -9.14 6.25
N VAL A 189 -4.78 -10.01 7.12
CA VAL A 189 -4.42 -11.40 6.83
C VAL A 189 -5.64 -12.30 6.63
N ASP A 190 -6.74 -12.03 7.34
CA ASP A 190 -7.93 -12.90 7.40
C ASP A 190 -8.88 -12.78 6.17
N ARG A 191 -8.52 -12.02 5.12
CA ARG A 191 -9.43 -11.64 4.01
C ARG A 191 -9.43 -12.54 2.75
#